data_AF-A0A937SJB4-F1
#
_entry.id   AF-A0A937SJB4-F1
#
_cell.length_a   1.000
_cell.length_b   1.000
_cell.length_c   1.000
_cell.angle_alpha   90.00
_cell.angle_beta   90.00
_cell.angle_gamma   90.00
#
_symmetry.space_group_name_H-M   'P 1'
#
loop_
_entity.id
_entity.type
_entity.pdbx_description
1 polymer ?
#
loop_
_entity_poly.entity_id
_entity_poly.type
_entity_poly.pdbx_seq_one_letter_code
_entity_poly.pdbx_strand_id
1 'polypeptide(L)'
;MEEDIKFFLDYLAREKKYSPNTLAAYNADLNQLAACMKSEGMKGWGDPSEPSLNAGVLSAYLRSLRERKYTPTTVARKVAAAKSFLRFMVDKGMMRGDLAPILVSPQVSKPVPKALSVSEVRFLLAEPAKLSTIDAKRDKAMLELLYATGLTASELMALNTRDIDLKKGTVRCSSRGSKVRLIPIDRSVVRLIKEYIDSVRPELLSNEKEVALFLNRRGERLTRQGFWLIVQGYADRTGLSGKVTPRSLRHSFAAHKLEGGADLQSVQELLGHAHISTTRAYTQVEISD
;
A
#
# COMPACT_ATOMS: atom_id res chain seq x y z
N MET A 1 3.50 -6.54 29.46
CA MET A 1 3.47 -5.64 28.28
C MET A 1 3.50 -6.39 26.97
N GLU A 2 4.53 -7.19 26.65
CA GLU A 2 4.55 -7.93 25.37
C GLU A 2 3.36 -8.89 25.21
N GLU A 3 3.01 -9.62 26.27
CA GLU A 3 1.82 -10.49 26.28
C GLU A 3 0.52 -9.69 26.13
N ASP A 4 0.41 -8.53 26.79
CA ASP A 4 -0.76 -7.64 26.68
C ASP A 4 -0.92 -7.12 25.25
N ILE A 5 0.18 -6.73 24.60
CA ILE A 5 0.19 -6.31 23.20
C ILE A 5 -0.29 -7.46 22.31
N LYS A 6 0.21 -8.68 22.52
CA LYS A 6 -0.22 -9.85 21.76
C LYS A 6 -1.72 -10.10 21.94
N PHE A 7 -2.22 -10.05 23.18
CA PHE A 7 -3.64 -10.23 23.48
C PHE A 7 -4.52 -9.16 22.81
N PHE A 8 -4.07 -7.90 22.83
CA PHE A 8 -4.74 -6.81 22.11
C PHE A 8 -4.76 -7.01 20.59
N LEU A 9 -3.64 -7.44 20.00
CA LEU A 9 -3.56 -7.69 18.55
C LEU A 9 -4.45 -8.86 18.14
N ASP A 10 -4.54 -9.92 18.95
CA ASP A 10 -5.46 -11.04 18.73
C ASP A 10 -6.92 -10.58 18.80
N TYR A 11 -7.26 -9.72 19.76
CA TYR A 11 -8.58 -9.08 19.82
C TYR A 11 -8.88 -8.25 18.56
N LEU A 12 -7.94 -7.41 18.10
CA LEU A 12 -8.12 -6.63 16.88
C LEU A 12 -8.27 -7.53 15.64
N ALA A 13 -7.56 -8.65 15.58
CA ALA A 13 -7.63 -9.60 14.47
C ALA A 13 -8.99 -10.30 14.42
N ARG A 14 -9.47 -10.80 15.56
CA ARG A 14 -10.68 -11.63 15.63
C ARG A 14 -11.96 -10.79 15.66
N GLU A 15 -12.03 -9.83 16.57
CA GLU A 15 -13.26 -9.08 16.84
C GLU A 15 -13.40 -7.88 15.91
N LYS A 16 -12.29 -7.16 15.65
CA LYS A 16 -12.31 -5.96 14.81
C LYS A 16 -11.94 -6.24 13.35
N LYS A 17 -11.49 -7.46 13.02
CA LYS A 17 -11.11 -7.90 11.67
C LYS A 17 -10.09 -6.98 10.99
N TYR A 18 -9.14 -6.47 11.77
CA TYR A 18 -8.08 -5.59 11.24
C TYR A 18 -7.18 -6.35 10.26
N SER A 19 -6.70 -5.66 9.23
CA SER A 19 -5.84 -6.27 8.22
C SER A 19 -4.48 -6.71 8.83
N PRO A 20 -3.83 -7.76 8.29
CA PRO A 20 -2.51 -8.19 8.76
C PRO A 20 -1.47 -7.06 8.74
N ASN A 21 -1.53 -6.17 7.75
CA ASN A 21 -0.63 -5.01 7.66
C ASN A 21 -0.88 -4.00 8.78
N THR A 22 -2.15 -3.75 9.12
CA THR A 22 -2.51 -2.88 10.25
C THR A 22 -2.01 -3.47 11.57
N LEU A 23 -2.20 -4.78 11.76
CA LEU A 23 -1.72 -5.49 12.96
C LEU A 23 -0.20 -5.45 13.08
N ALA A 24 0.53 -5.69 12.00
CA ALA A 24 2.00 -5.59 11.99
C ALA A 24 2.48 -4.17 12.31
N ALA A 25 1.82 -3.15 11.75
CA ALA A 25 2.12 -1.75 12.03
C ALA A 25 1.84 -1.38 13.49
N TYR A 26 0.71 -1.83 14.04
CA TYR A 26 0.35 -1.61 15.45
C TYR A 26 1.32 -2.35 16.38
N ASN A 27 1.70 -3.58 16.06
CA ASN A 27 2.69 -4.34 16.83
C ASN A 27 4.01 -3.57 16.92
N ALA A 28 4.53 -3.08 15.79
CA ALA A 28 5.77 -2.29 15.79
C ALA A 28 5.64 -0.98 16.58
N ASP A 29 4.51 -0.29 16.46
CA ASP A 29 4.26 0.97 17.18
C ASP A 29 4.14 0.75 18.69
N LEU A 30 3.42 -0.28 19.12
CA LEU A 30 3.19 -0.59 20.52
C LEU A 30 4.45 -1.13 21.21
N ASN A 31 5.30 -1.87 20.51
CA ASN A 31 6.60 -2.25 21.06
C ASN A 31 7.52 -1.03 21.28
N GLN A 32 7.43 0.01 20.43
CA GLN A 32 8.13 1.27 20.68
C GLN A 32 7.57 2.02 21.89
N LEU A 33 6.25 1.99 22.08
CA LEU A 33 5.62 2.53 23.28
C LEU A 33 6.08 1.78 24.54
N ALA A 34 6.05 0.45 24.52
CA ALA A 34 6.51 -0.40 25.62
C ALA A 34 7.98 -0.17 25.97
N ALA A 35 8.85 0.01 24.96
CA ALA A 35 10.25 0.36 25.17
C ALA A 35 10.41 1.72 25.86
N CYS A 36 9.63 2.73 25.44
CA CYS A 36 9.63 4.05 26.09
C CYS A 36 9.12 3.97 27.54
N MET A 37 8.05 3.21 27.78
CA MET A 37 7.52 3.01 29.12
C MET A 37 8.58 2.36 30.04
N LYS A 38 9.30 1.35 29.51
CA LYS A 38 10.37 0.68 30.25
C LYS A 38 11.54 1.62 30.56
N SER A 39 11.94 2.50 29.63
CA SER A 39 13.01 3.47 29.88
C SER A 39 12.65 4.52 30.93
N GLU A 40 11.36 4.86 31.04
CA GLU A 40 10.84 5.74 32.10
C GLU A 40 10.61 5.01 33.43
N GLY A 41 11.08 3.76 33.57
CA GLY A 41 11.04 3.00 34.83
C GLY A 41 9.77 2.20 35.09
N MET A 42 8.87 2.07 34.11
CA MET A 42 7.64 1.28 34.25
C MET A 42 7.97 -0.22 34.34
N LYS A 43 7.63 -0.86 35.47
CA LYS A 43 7.90 -2.30 35.73
C LYS A 43 6.73 -3.23 35.35
N GLY A 44 5.60 -2.68 34.91
CA GLY A 44 4.33 -3.36 34.65
C GLY A 44 3.19 -2.33 34.67
N TRP A 45 1.92 -2.72 34.62
CA TRP A 45 0.78 -1.79 34.72
C TRP A 45 0.52 -1.23 36.14
N GLY A 46 1.19 -1.83 37.14
CA GLY A 46 1.06 -1.44 38.55
C GLY A 46 -0.20 -2.00 39.20
N ASP A 47 -0.37 -1.72 40.50
CA ASP A 47 -1.67 -1.88 41.17
C ASP A 47 -2.66 -0.86 40.58
N PRO A 48 -3.92 -1.21 40.30
CA PRO A 48 -4.93 -0.24 39.87
C PRO A 48 -5.13 0.97 40.80
N SER A 49 -4.69 0.90 42.05
CA SER A 49 -4.68 1.99 43.04
C SER A 49 -3.45 2.90 42.97
N GLU A 50 -2.31 2.40 42.45
CA GLU A 50 -1.08 3.17 42.18
C GLU A 50 -0.57 2.83 40.77
N PRO A 51 -1.19 3.39 39.71
CA PRO A 51 -0.84 3.07 38.35
C PRO A 51 0.59 3.55 38.05
N SER A 52 1.42 2.62 37.59
CA SER A 52 2.79 2.89 37.13
C SER A 52 2.82 3.72 35.84
N LEU A 53 1.72 3.74 35.08
CA LEU A 53 1.53 4.63 33.95
C LEU A 53 0.92 5.97 34.42
N ASN A 54 1.61 7.06 34.15
CA ASN A 54 1.15 8.41 34.43
C ASN A 54 1.28 9.34 33.21
N ALA A 55 0.79 10.57 33.35
CA ALA A 55 0.84 11.58 32.30
C ALA A 55 2.27 11.93 31.86
N GLY A 56 3.25 11.83 32.76
CA GLY A 56 4.67 12.08 32.48
C GLY A 56 5.23 11.08 31.47
N VAL A 57 4.95 9.78 31.64
CA VAL A 57 5.41 8.72 30.73
C VAL A 57 4.83 8.89 29.32
N LEU A 58 3.54 9.20 29.20
CA LEU A 58 2.92 9.44 27.89
C LEU A 58 3.44 10.72 27.23
N SER A 59 3.75 11.74 28.02
CA SER A 59 4.39 12.97 27.54
C SER A 59 5.82 12.72 27.05
N ALA A 60 6.59 11.89 27.75
CA ALA A 60 7.92 11.44 27.33
C ALA A 60 7.84 10.65 26.02
N TYR A 61 6.84 9.77 25.87
CA TYR A 61 6.61 9.07 24.60
C TYR A 61 6.33 10.03 23.45
N LEU A 62 5.41 10.99 23.62
CA LEU A 62 5.14 12.00 22.59
C LEU A 62 6.39 12.83 22.23
N ARG A 63 7.22 13.17 23.23
CA ARG A 63 8.51 13.85 23.01
C ARG A 63 9.45 13.00 22.17
N SER A 64 9.60 11.72 22.49
CA SER A 64 10.43 10.78 21.72
C SER A 64 9.99 10.64 20.26
N LEU A 65 8.68 10.72 19.99
CA LEU A 65 8.15 10.70 18.63
C LEU A 65 8.54 11.96 17.84
N ARG A 66 8.59 13.13 18.50
CA ARG A 66 9.02 14.39 17.89
C ARG A 66 10.52 14.41 17.62
N GLU A 67 11.32 13.94 18.58
CA GLU A 67 12.79 13.87 18.47
C GLU A 67 13.25 12.97 17.32
N ARG A 68 12.51 11.88 17.07
CA ARG A 68 12.76 10.96 15.94
C ARG A 68 12.35 11.51 14.58
N LYS A 69 11.83 12.75 14.51
CA LYS A 69 11.44 13.46 13.27
C LYS A 69 10.51 12.64 12.37
N TYR A 70 9.59 11.87 12.97
CA TYR A 70 8.59 11.13 12.20
C TYR A 70 7.64 12.08 11.45
N THR A 71 7.13 11.63 10.31
CA THR A 71 6.09 12.38 9.59
C THR A 71 4.81 12.50 10.44
N PRO A 72 4.01 13.59 10.29
CA PRO A 72 2.75 13.74 11.03
C PRO A 72 1.81 12.54 10.91
N THR A 73 1.72 11.93 9.72
CA THR A 73 0.94 10.71 9.47
C THR A 73 1.43 9.52 10.30
N THR A 74 2.76 9.38 10.45
CA THR A 74 3.36 8.31 11.26
C THR A 74 3.08 8.53 12.74
N VAL A 75 3.22 9.77 13.22
CA VAL A 75 2.91 10.14 14.60
C VAL A 75 1.43 9.90 14.90
N ALA A 76 0.51 10.33 14.03
CA ALA A 76 -0.92 10.10 14.20
C ALA A 76 -1.28 8.61 14.27
N ARG A 77 -0.66 7.76 13.42
CA ARG A 77 -0.86 6.31 13.48
C ARG A 77 -0.35 5.71 14.81
N LYS A 78 0.84 6.10 15.25
CA LYS A 78 1.43 5.66 16.52
C LYS A 78 0.56 6.05 17.72
N VAL A 79 0.09 7.30 17.73
CA VAL A 79 -0.86 7.81 18.72
C VAL A 79 -2.17 7.02 18.68
N ALA A 80 -2.72 6.74 17.51
CA ALA A 80 -3.95 5.96 17.37
C ALA A 80 -3.79 4.51 17.89
N ALA A 81 -2.67 3.85 17.59
CA ALA A 81 -2.35 2.54 18.11
C ALA A 81 -2.27 2.56 19.65
N ALA A 82 -1.54 3.52 20.21
CA ALA A 82 -1.40 3.70 21.65
C ALA A 82 -2.75 3.98 22.34
N LYS A 83 -3.58 4.89 21.81
CA LYS A 83 -4.92 5.16 22.35
C LYS A 83 -5.80 3.92 22.34
N SER A 84 -5.83 3.21 21.22
CA SER A 84 -6.65 2.00 21.06
C SER A 84 -6.23 0.91 22.04
N PHE A 85 -4.92 0.75 22.23
CA PHE A 85 -4.37 -0.19 23.21
C PHE A 85 -4.68 0.21 24.65
N LEU A 86 -4.44 1.45 25.04
CA LEU A 86 -4.74 1.93 26.40
C LEU A 86 -6.24 1.79 26.73
N ARG A 87 -7.11 2.13 25.78
CA ARG A 87 -8.56 1.94 25.92
C ARG A 87 -8.91 0.47 26.14
N PHE A 88 -8.31 -0.42 25.35
CA PHE A 88 -8.50 -1.87 25.53
C PHE A 88 -8.05 -2.35 26.92
N MET A 89 -6.93 -1.83 27.45
CA MET A 89 -6.48 -2.19 28.80
C MET A 89 -7.45 -1.72 29.90
N VAL A 90 -8.07 -0.55 29.73
CA VAL A 90 -9.16 -0.09 30.61
C VAL A 90 -10.38 -1.00 30.49
N ASP A 91 -10.81 -1.30 29.26
CA ASP A 91 -11.99 -2.13 29.00
C ASP A 91 -11.82 -3.58 29.55
N LYS A 92 -10.58 -4.07 29.63
CA LYS A 92 -10.22 -5.37 30.24
C LYS A 92 -9.97 -5.30 31.75
N GLY A 93 -10.11 -4.14 32.37
CA GLY A 93 -9.90 -3.94 33.81
C GLY A 93 -8.44 -4.02 34.25
N MET A 94 -7.49 -4.02 33.30
CA MET A 94 -6.05 -4.11 33.56
C MET A 94 -5.43 -2.75 33.89
N MET A 95 -6.15 -1.65 33.63
CA MET A 95 -5.77 -0.29 33.98
C MET A 95 -7.01 0.49 34.46
N ARG A 96 -6.85 1.36 35.47
CA ARG A 96 -7.87 2.32 35.89
C ARG A 96 -7.49 3.72 35.41
N GLY A 97 -8.49 4.49 34.96
CA GLY A 97 -8.31 5.83 34.42
C GLY A 97 -7.86 5.83 32.97
N ASP A 98 -8.69 6.38 32.09
CA ASP A 98 -8.34 6.50 30.66
C ASP A 98 -7.35 7.65 30.46
N LEU A 99 -6.08 7.30 30.25
CA LEU A 99 -5.01 8.24 29.94
C LEU A 99 -4.84 8.48 28.42
N ALA A 100 -5.62 7.81 27.57
CA ALA A 100 -5.60 8.02 26.12
C ALA A 100 -5.85 9.49 25.69
N PRO A 101 -6.64 10.32 26.41
CA PRO A 101 -6.82 11.72 26.07
C PRO A 101 -5.52 12.55 26.06
N ILE A 102 -4.52 12.17 26.86
CA ILE A 102 -3.20 12.86 26.93
C ILE A 102 -2.44 12.73 25.61
N LEU A 103 -2.67 11.65 24.86
CA LEU A 103 -2.04 11.41 23.58
C LEU A 103 -2.65 12.33 22.50
N VAL A 104 -2.16 13.55 22.36
CA VAL A 104 -2.65 14.46 21.32
C VAL A 104 -2.12 14.02 19.96
N SER A 105 -3.04 13.70 19.03
CA SER A 105 -2.69 13.37 17.65
C SER A 105 -2.43 14.66 16.87
N PRO A 106 -1.37 14.74 16.06
CA PRO A 106 -1.18 15.89 15.17
C PRO A 106 -2.33 15.96 14.15
N GLN A 107 -2.63 17.17 13.71
CA GLN A 107 -3.47 17.37 12.53
C GLN A 107 -2.70 16.86 11.31
N VAL A 108 -3.31 15.92 10.58
CA VAL A 108 -2.75 15.35 9.36
C VAL A 108 -3.64 15.79 8.20
N SER A 109 -3.15 16.73 7.40
CA SER A 109 -3.78 17.01 6.11
C SER A 109 -3.66 15.77 5.23
N LYS A 110 -4.72 15.46 4.48
CA LYS A 110 -4.65 14.40 3.46
C LYS A 110 -3.80 14.96 2.31
N PRO A 111 -2.61 14.40 2.04
CA PRO A 111 -1.81 14.89 0.92
C PRO A 111 -2.57 14.62 -0.38
N VAL A 112 -2.59 15.62 -1.27
CA VAL A 112 -3.10 15.46 -2.63
C VAL A 112 -2.22 14.42 -3.33
N PRO A 113 -2.80 13.39 -3.97
CA PRO A 113 -2.03 12.42 -4.74
C PRO A 113 -1.16 13.12 -5.79
N LYS A 114 0.10 12.70 -5.91
CA LYS A 114 0.98 13.18 -6.97
C LYS A 114 0.83 12.27 -8.19
N ALA A 115 0.23 12.78 -9.26
CA ALA A 115 0.20 12.16 -10.57
C ALA A 115 1.37 12.67 -11.42
N LEU A 116 1.90 11.79 -12.26
CA LEU A 116 2.76 12.14 -13.40
C LEU A 116 1.89 12.70 -14.52
N SER A 117 2.44 13.60 -15.34
CA SER A 117 1.77 14.09 -16.55
C SER A 117 1.59 12.99 -17.60
N VAL A 118 0.73 13.23 -18.59
CA VAL A 118 0.51 12.27 -19.69
C VAL A 118 1.81 12.05 -20.47
N SER A 119 2.56 13.12 -20.71
CA SER A 119 3.88 13.06 -21.36
C SER A 119 4.89 12.25 -20.53
N GLU A 120 5.02 12.51 -19.22
CA GLU A 120 5.90 11.76 -18.32
C GLU A 120 5.58 10.25 -18.32
N VAL A 121 4.29 9.89 -18.25
CA VAL A 121 3.86 8.48 -18.33
C VAL A 121 4.25 7.88 -19.68
N ARG A 122 3.99 8.57 -20.80
CA ARG A 122 4.34 8.08 -22.13
C ARG A 122 5.82 7.81 -22.28
N PHE A 123 6.68 8.70 -21.78
CA PHE A 123 8.14 8.49 -21.80
C PHE A 123 8.53 7.26 -20.98
N LEU A 124 8.00 7.13 -19.76
CA LEU A 124 8.28 5.97 -18.90
C LEU A 124 7.85 4.64 -19.54
N LEU A 125 6.66 4.58 -20.16
CA LEU A 125 6.14 3.37 -20.81
C LEU A 125 6.92 3.00 -22.09
N ALA A 126 7.56 3.97 -22.73
CA ALA A 126 8.39 3.74 -23.92
C ALA A 126 9.78 3.19 -23.60
N GLU A 127 10.33 3.43 -22.39
CA GLU A 127 11.70 3.03 -22.05
C GLU A 127 12.02 1.54 -22.23
N PRO A 128 11.18 0.58 -21.79
CA PRO A 128 11.50 -0.83 -21.97
C PRO A 128 11.62 -1.22 -23.45
N ALA A 129 10.89 -0.54 -24.35
CA ALA A 129 10.93 -0.83 -25.78
C ALA A 129 12.26 -0.46 -26.45
N LYS A 130 13.12 0.32 -25.78
CA LYS A 130 14.48 0.64 -26.23
C LYS A 130 15.47 -0.52 -26.02
N LEU A 131 15.05 -1.56 -25.29
CA LEU A 131 15.88 -2.71 -24.95
C LEU A 131 15.32 -3.97 -25.62
N SER A 132 16.19 -4.78 -26.20
CA SER A 132 15.79 -6.02 -26.89
C SER A 132 15.70 -7.24 -25.97
N THR A 133 15.84 -7.07 -24.65
CA THR A 133 15.89 -8.19 -23.69
C THR A 133 14.51 -8.74 -23.36
N ILE A 134 14.45 -10.03 -23.00
CA ILE A 134 13.21 -10.69 -22.54
C ILE A 134 12.62 -10.00 -21.30
N ASP A 135 13.48 -9.57 -20.36
CA ASP A 135 13.04 -8.80 -19.20
C ASP A 135 12.35 -7.49 -19.61
N ALA A 136 12.90 -6.77 -20.58
CA ALA A 136 12.31 -5.50 -21.00
C ALA A 136 10.93 -5.67 -21.64
N LYS A 137 10.73 -6.76 -22.41
CA LYS A 137 9.40 -7.10 -22.94
C LYS A 137 8.40 -7.43 -21.83
N ARG A 138 8.81 -8.20 -20.81
CA ARG A 138 8.01 -8.43 -19.59
C ARG A 138 7.68 -7.12 -18.90
N ASP A 139 8.68 -6.27 -18.70
CA ASP A 139 8.55 -5.02 -17.97
C ASP A 139 7.59 -4.05 -18.67
N LYS A 140 7.66 -3.97 -20.01
CA LYS A 140 6.70 -3.22 -20.82
C LYS A 140 5.27 -3.68 -20.54
N ALA A 141 5.02 -5.00 -20.60
CA ALA A 141 3.71 -5.59 -20.32
C ALA A 141 3.23 -5.25 -18.90
N MET A 142 4.10 -5.27 -17.90
CA MET A 142 3.76 -4.92 -16.52
C MET A 142 3.38 -3.44 -16.35
N LEU A 143 4.19 -2.53 -16.90
CA LEU A 143 3.98 -1.09 -16.76
C LEU A 143 2.70 -0.64 -17.48
N GLU A 144 2.49 -1.11 -18.71
CA GLU A 144 1.31 -0.82 -19.52
C GLU A 144 0.04 -1.36 -18.86
N LEU A 145 0.08 -2.59 -18.33
CA LEU A 145 -1.06 -3.16 -17.62
C LEU A 145 -1.37 -2.38 -16.35
N LEU A 146 -0.35 -2.03 -15.55
CA LEU A 146 -0.53 -1.25 -14.33
C LEU A 146 -1.20 0.10 -14.63
N TYR A 147 -0.71 0.80 -15.65
CA TYR A 147 -1.25 2.11 -16.04
C TYR A 147 -2.65 1.98 -16.63
N ALA A 148 -2.94 0.97 -17.45
CA ALA A 148 -4.25 0.79 -18.06
C ALA A 148 -5.36 0.39 -17.07
N THR A 149 -4.99 -0.27 -15.97
CA THR A 149 -5.95 -0.86 -15.03
C THR A 149 -6.01 -0.13 -13.69
N GLY A 150 -5.00 0.68 -13.37
CA GLY A 150 -4.84 1.29 -12.07
C GLY A 150 -4.65 0.30 -10.93
N LEU A 151 -4.24 -0.95 -11.19
CA LEU A 151 -3.97 -1.93 -10.13
C LEU A 151 -2.93 -1.42 -9.12
N THR A 152 -2.95 -1.93 -7.90
CA THR A 152 -1.79 -1.78 -7.01
C THR A 152 -0.67 -2.73 -7.44
N ALA A 153 0.57 -2.44 -7.05
CA ALA A 153 1.71 -3.34 -7.30
C ALA A 153 1.47 -4.75 -6.75
N SER A 154 0.84 -4.88 -5.57
CA SER A 154 0.53 -6.19 -4.99
C SER A 154 -0.50 -6.95 -5.82
N GLU A 155 -1.53 -6.25 -6.32
CA GLU A 155 -2.55 -6.89 -7.16
C GLU A 155 -1.98 -7.31 -8.51
N LEU A 156 -1.18 -6.45 -9.16
CA LEU A 156 -0.51 -6.80 -10.42
C LEU A 156 0.36 -8.06 -10.26
N MET A 157 1.15 -8.12 -9.18
CA MET A 157 2.01 -9.27 -8.89
C MET A 157 1.24 -10.50 -8.45
N ALA A 158 -0.02 -10.37 -8.00
CA ALA A 158 -0.88 -11.48 -7.60
C ALA A 158 -1.62 -12.12 -8.78
N LEU A 159 -1.66 -11.46 -9.96
CA LEU A 159 -2.35 -12.00 -11.14
C LEU A 159 -1.76 -13.35 -11.57
N ASN A 160 -2.65 -14.22 -12.03
CA ASN A 160 -2.36 -15.44 -12.76
C ASN A 160 -2.70 -15.26 -14.24
N THR A 161 -2.17 -16.14 -15.09
CA THR A 161 -2.51 -16.16 -16.53
C THR A 161 -4.03 -16.25 -16.76
N ARG A 162 -4.74 -17.05 -15.96
CA ARG A 162 -6.20 -17.22 -16.01
C ARG A 162 -7.01 -15.98 -15.61
N ASP A 163 -6.38 -15.01 -14.94
CA ASP A 163 -7.05 -13.80 -14.49
C ASP A 163 -7.18 -12.77 -15.62
N ILE A 164 -6.60 -13.04 -16.79
CA ILE A 164 -6.72 -12.22 -18.00
C ILE A 164 -7.59 -12.94 -19.02
N ASP A 165 -8.77 -12.38 -19.32
CA ASP A 165 -9.58 -12.81 -20.45
C ASP A 165 -9.21 -11.97 -21.66
N LEU A 166 -8.30 -12.48 -22.50
CA LEU A 166 -7.83 -11.80 -23.71
C LEU A 166 -8.93 -11.67 -24.79
N LYS A 167 -9.97 -12.52 -24.76
CA LYS A 167 -11.08 -12.45 -25.72
C LYS A 167 -12.05 -11.33 -25.35
N LYS A 168 -12.37 -11.22 -24.06
CA LYS A 168 -13.24 -10.15 -23.54
C LYS A 168 -12.49 -8.84 -23.28
N GLY A 169 -11.16 -8.88 -23.23
CA GLY A 169 -10.34 -7.72 -22.90
C GLY A 169 -10.53 -7.29 -21.45
N THR A 170 -10.53 -8.23 -20.51
CA THR A 170 -10.78 -7.93 -19.08
C THR A 170 -9.76 -8.58 -18.16
N VAL A 171 -9.43 -7.88 -17.08
CA VAL A 171 -8.58 -8.36 -15.97
C VAL A 171 -9.45 -8.61 -14.75
N ARG A 172 -9.42 -9.84 -14.24
CA ARG A 172 -10.07 -10.23 -12.98
C ARG A 172 -9.11 -9.97 -11.83
N CYS A 173 -9.38 -8.94 -11.05
CA CYS A 173 -8.61 -8.64 -9.85
C CYS A 173 -9.36 -9.10 -8.60
N SER A 174 -8.71 -9.93 -7.80
CA SER A 174 -9.17 -10.30 -6.45
C SER A 174 -8.07 -10.00 -5.44
N SER A 175 -8.23 -8.96 -4.62
CA SER A 175 -7.39 -8.77 -3.44
C SER A 175 -8.05 -9.44 -2.23
N ARG A 176 -7.25 -10.04 -1.35
CA ARG A 176 -7.74 -10.81 -0.19
C ARG A 176 -8.62 -9.93 0.70
N GLY A 177 -9.90 -10.26 0.81
CA GLY A 177 -10.88 -9.49 1.61
C GLY A 177 -11.53 -8.31 0.88
N SER A 178 -11.25 -8.11 -0.41
CA SER A 178 -11.92 -7.10 -1.25
C SER A 178 -12.90 -7.75 -2.23
N LYS A 179 -13.89 -6.98 -2.70
CA LYS A 179 -14.77 -7.42 -3.80
C LYS A 179 -13.95 -7.70 -5.06
N VAL A 180 -14.27 -8.78 -5.76
CA VAL A 180 -13.67 -9.09 -7.07
C VAL A 180 -14.11 -8.02 -8.06
N ARG A 181 -13.16 -7.49 -8.84
CA ARG A 181 -13.41 -6.50 -9.89
C ARG A 181 -12.96 -7.00 -11.26
N LEU A 182 -13.77 -6.75 -12.27
CA LEU A 182 -13.45 -6.99 -13.68
C LEU A 182 -13.10 -5.65 -14.32
N ILE A 183 -11.83 -5.48 -14.69
CA ILE A 183 -11.31 -4.23 -15.22
C ILE A 183 -11.15 -4.37 -16.73
N PRO A 184 -11.85 -3.58 -17.56
CA PRO A 184 -11.65 -3.60 -19.00
C PRO A 184 -10.26 -3.05 -19.35
N ILE A 185 -9.65 -3.63 -20.37
CA ILE A 185 -8.37 -3.19 -20.93
C ILE A 185 -8.47 -3.00 -22.44
N ASP A 186 -7.78 -1.99 -22.95
CA ASP A 186 -7.83 -1.65 -24.37
C ASP A 186 -7.16 -2.71 -25.25
N ARG A 187 -7.53 -2.74 -26.54
CA ARG A 187 -7.00 -3.71 -27.52
C ARG A 187 -5.47 -3.68 -27.62
N SER A 188 -4.85 -2.51 -27.43
CA SER A 188 -3.38 -2.37 -27.42
C SER A 188 -2.76 -3.15 -26.27
N VAL A 189 -3.32 -3.03 -25.06
CA VAL A 189 -2.88 -3.74 -23.86
C VAL A 189 -3.13 -5.24 -24.01
N VAL A 190 -4.29 -5.64 -24.56
CA VAL A 190 -4.58 -7.05 -24.84
C VAL A 190 -3.51 -7.67 -25.76
N ARG A 191 -3.14 -6.97 -26.84
CA ARG A 191 -2.09 -7.45 -27.77
C ARG A 191 -0.75 -7.61 -27.05
N LEU A 192 -0.36 -6.61 -26.25
CA LEU A 192 0.90 -6.64 -25.51
C LEU A 192 0.94 -7.79 -24.48
N ILE A 193 -0.15 -7.99 -23.74
CA ILE A 193 -0.23 -9.12 -22.78
C ILE A 193 -0.26 -10.46 -23.51
N LYS A 194 -0.93 -10.56 -24.66
CA LYS A 194 -0.92 -11.77 -25.48
C LYS A 194 0.49 -12.11 -25.97
N GLU A 195 1.22 -11.14 -26.52
CA GLU A 195 2.62 -11.31 -26.93
C GLU A 195 3.48 -11.77 -25.75
N TYR A 196 3.29 -11.15 -24.59
CA TYR A 196 3.99 -11.57 -23.37
C TYR A 196 3.66 -13.01 -22.98
N ILE A 197 2.39 -13.40 -22.94
CA ILE A 197 1.97 -14.75 -22.53
C ILE A 197 2.46 -15.82 -23.52
N ASP A 198 2.38 -15.55 -24.82
CA ASP A 198 2.63 -16.55 -25.86
C ASP A 198 4.12 -16.70 -26.20
N SER A 199 4.90 -15.62 -26.11
CA SER A 199 6.28 -15.61 -26.61
C SER A 199 7.32 -15.32 -25.53
N VAL A 200 7.04 -14.42 -24.59
CA VAL A 200 8.06 -13.96 -23.61
C VAL A 200 8.04 -14.77 -22.32
N ARG A 201 6.84 -15.04 -21.78
CA ARG A 201 6.65 -15.79 -20.54
C ARG A 201 7.20 -17.22 -20.64
N PRO A 202 7.02 -17.98 -21.75
CA PRO A 202 7.58 -19.32 -21.88
C PRO A 202 9.11 -19.33 -21.78
N GLU A 203 9.80 -18.30 -22.29
CA GLU A 203 11.27 -18.19 -22.18
C GLU A 203 11.75 -17.92 -20.74
N LEU A 204 10.91 -17.33 -19.90
CA LEU A 204 11.21 -17.10 -18.48
C LEU A 204 10.78 -18.26 -17.58
N LEU A 205 9.91 -19.15 -18.06
CA LEU A 205 9.27 -20.17 -17.25
C LEU A 205 10.26 -21.30 -16.92
N SER A 206 10.52 -21.52 -15.63
CA SER A 206 11.38 -22.63 -15.18
C SER A 206 10.59 -23.85 -14.71
N ASN A 207 9.29 -23.69 -14.42
CA ASN A 207 8.39 -24.76 -13.99
C ASN A 207 7.02 -24.56 -14.64
N GLU A 208 6.56 -25.53 -15.42
CA GLU A 208 5.26 -25.46 -16.13
C GLU A 208 4.05 -25.31 -15.19
N LYS A 209 4.19 -25.70 -13.91
CA LYS A 209 3.14 -25.53 -12.90
C LYS A 209 3.01 -24.11 -12.37
N GLU A 210 3.95 -23.21 -12.67
CA GLU A 210 3.84 -21.81 -12.26
C GLU A 210 2.71 -21.14 -13.04
N VAL A 211 1.75 -20.57 -12.30
CA VAL A 211 0.52 -19.95 -12.82
C VAL A 211 0.58 -18.43 -12.81
N ALA A 212 1.58 -17.84 -12.15
CA ALA A 212 1.76 -16.39 -12.07
C ALA A 212 1.82 -15.78 -13.46
N LEU A 213 1.14 -14.65 -13.65
CA LEU A 213 1.20 -13.91 -14.91
C LEU A 213 2.63 -13.44 -15.16
N PHE A 214 3.22 -12.69 -14.22
CA PHE A 214 4.55 -12.12 -14.36
C PHE A 214 5.62 -12.86 -13.55
N LEU A 215 6.71 -13.22 -14.22
CA LEU A 215 7.81 -14.01 -13.67
C LEU A 215 9.09 -13.21 -13.48
N ASN A 216 9.87 -13.59 -12.46
CA ASN A 216 11.25 -13.15 -12.29
C ASN A 216 12.20 -13.97 -13.19
N ARG A 217 13.50 -13.66 -13.17
CA ARG A 217 14.53 -14.38 -13.96
C ARG A 217 14.76 -15.84 -13.55
N ARG A 218 14.24 -16.25 -12.38
CA ARG A 218 14.27 -17.65 -11.90
C ARG A 218 13.01 -18.42 -12.28
N GLY A 219 12.11 -17.80 -13.07
CA GLY A 219 10.86 -18.41 -13.50
C GLY A 219 9.79 -18.55 -12.43
N GLU A 220 9.93 -17.85 -11.30
CA GLU A 220 8.96 -17.80 -10.22
C GLU A 220 8.17 -16.49 -10.27
N ARG A 221 7.02 -16.42 -9.58
CA ARG A 221 6.28 -15.16 -9.40
C ARG A 221 7.19 -13.98 -9.02
N LEU A 222 7.09 -12.89 -9.79
CA LEU A 222 7.78 -11.66 -9.47
C LEU A 222 7.24 -11.03 -8.18
N THR A 223 8.13 -10.58 -7.30
CA THR A 223 7.73 -9.97 -6.03
C THR A 223 7.42 -8.49 -6.19
N ARG A 224 6.58 -7.94 -5.29
CA ARG A 224 6.31 -6.49 -5.22
C ARG A 224 7.59 -5.66 -5.12
N GLN A 225 8.58 -6.15 -4.36
CA GLN A 225 9.87 -5.47 -4.21
C GLN A 225 10.67 -5.50 -5.52
N GLY A 226 10.68 -6.64 -6.22
CA GLY A 226 11.32 -6.75 -7.53
C GLY A 226 10.68 -5.82 -8.56
N PHE A 227 9.35 -5.77 -8.60
CA PHE A 227 8.63 -4.82 -9.46
C PHE A 227 8.94 -3.36 -9.12
N TRP A 228 9.02 -3.01 -7.83
CA TRP A 228 9.41 -1.65 -7.42
C TRP A 228 10.80 -1.27 -7.95
N LEU A 229 11.78 -2.17 -7.83
CA LEU A 229 13.14 -1.94 -8.34
C LEU A 229 13.15 -1.75 -9.87
N ILE A 230 12.36 -2.54 -10.60
CA ILE A 230 12.20 -2.40 -12.05
C ILE A 230 11.65 -1.02 -12.40
N VAL A 231 10.58 -0.58 -11.71
CA VAL A 231 9.99 0.75 -11.92
C VAL A 231 11.00 1.87 -11.64
N GLN A 232 11.79 1.76 -10.56
CA GLN A 232 12.85 2.75 -10.28
C GLN A 232 13.92 2.76 -11.38
N GLY A 233 14.35 1.58 -11.86
CA GLY A 233 15.35 1.49 -12.92
C GLY A 233 14.95 2.16 -14.23
N TYR A 234 13.65 2.15 -14.58
CA TYR A 234 13.15 2.92 -15.73
C TYR A 234 12.93 4.40 -15.40
N ALA A 235 12.48 4.73 -14.19
CA ALA A 235 12.37 6.12 -13.74
C ALA A 235 13.70 6.86 -13.86
N ASP A 236 14.79 6.22 -13.45
CA ASP A 236 16.15 6.79 -13.51
C ASP A 236 16.58 7.09 -14.94
N ARG A 237 16.21 6.24 -15.90
CA ARG A 237 16.52 6.45 -17.34
C ARG A 237 15.75 7.62 -17.96
N THR A 238 14.59 7.95 -17.39
CA THR A 238 13.75 9.07 -17.84
C THR A 238 14.02 10.39 -17.12
N GLY A 239 14.94 10.42 -16.15
CA GLY A 239 15.13 11.59 -15.29
C GLY A 239 13.96 11.86 -14.33
N LEU A 240 13.09 10.86 -14.13
CA LEU A 240 11.91 10.94 -13.26
C LEU A 240 12.14 10.26 -11.89
N SER A 241 13.40 10.06 -11.51
CA SER A 241 13.80 9.52 -10.20
C SER A 241 13.11 10.26 -9.06
N GLY A 242 12.60 9.52 -8.08
CA GLY A 242 11.91 10.09 -6.92
C GLY A 242 10.47 10.59 -7.18
N LYS A 243 10.05 10.79 -8.43
CA LYS A 243 8.65 11.05 -8.81
C LYS A 243 7.88 9.75 -9.11
N VAL A 244 8.52 8.82 -9.79
CA VAL A 244 7.87 7.60 -10.28
C VAL A 244 7.93 6.51 -9.22
N THR A 245 6.78 5.94 -8.89
CA THR A 245 6.61 4.74 -8.10
C THR A 245 5.42 3.96 -8.66
N PRO A 246 5.26 2.66 -8.35
CA PRO A 246 4.03 1.94 -8.73
C PRO A 246 2.75 2.64 -8.26
N ARG A 247 2.83 3.37 -7.13
CA ARG A 247 1.71 4.12 -6.60
C ARG A 247 1.43 5.39 -7.39
N SER A 248 2.47 6.13 -7.82
CA SER A 248 2.26 7.32 -8.65
C SER A 248 1.72 6.98 -10.03
N LEU A 249 2.09 5.83 -10.63
CA LEU A 249 1.45 5.33 -11.85
C LEU A 249 -0.05 5.07 -11.67
N ARG A 250 -0.44 4.48 -10.54
CA ARG A 250 -1.86 4.32 -10.18
C ARG A 250 -2.55 5.66 -9.93
N HIS A 251 -1.85 6.62 -9.34
CA HIS A 251 -2.37 7.98 -9.16
C HIS A 251 -2.59 8.67 -10.51
N SER A 252 -1.65 8.54 -11.45
CA SER A 252 -1.79 9.01 -12.83
C SER A 252 -2.96 8.37 -13.53
N PHE A 253 -3.14 7.05 -13.44
CA PHE A 253 -4.34 6.41 -14.01
C PHE A 253 -5.63 7.05 -13.48
N ALA A 254 -5.74 7.22 -12.15
CA ALA A 254 -6.93 7.78 -11.54
C ALA A 254 -7.19 9.22 -12.00
N ALA A 255 -6.14 10.05 -11.97
CA ALA A 255 -6.24 11.46 -12.32
C ALA A 255 -6.52 11.65 -13.82
N HIS A 256 -5.78 10.96 -14.71
CA HIS A 256 -6.00 11.02 -16.16
C HIS A 256 -7.39 10.49 -16.57
N LYS A 257 -7.93 9.47 -15.89
CA LYS A 257 -9.30 9.00 -16.19
C LYS A 257 -10.34 10.05 -15.83
N LEU A 258 -10.20 10.72 -14.69
CA LEU A 258 -11.12 11.79 -14.27
C LEU A 258 -11.01 13.01 -15.18
N GLU A 259 -9.79 13.42 -15.53
CA GLU A 259 -9.54 14.51 -16.48
C GLU A 259 -10.09 14.20 -17.88
N GLY A 260 -9.99 12.94 -18.31
CA GLY A 260 -10.62 12.43 -19.53
C GLY A 260 -12.16 12.28 -19.46
N GLY A 261 -12.80 12.77 -18.40
CA GLY A 261 -14.25 12.82 -18.26
C GLY A 261 -14.91 11.56 -17.70
N ALA A 262 -14.15 10.59 -17.19
CA ALA A 262 -14.74 9.43 -16.51
C ALA A 262 -15.43 9.86 -15.22
N ASP A 263 -16.57 9.24 -14.91
CA ASP A 263 -17.27 9.53 -13.66
C ASP A 263 -16.51 8.98 -12.43
N LEU A 264 -16.66 9.69 -11.31
CA LEU A 264 -15.92 9.40 -10.08
C LEU A 264 -16.23 8.00 -9.52
N GLN A 265 -17.46 7.51 -9.71
CA GLN A 265 -17.92 6.22 -9.20
C GLN A 265 -17.26 5.07 -9.99
N SER A 266 -17.24 5.16 -11.32
CA SER A 266 -16.51 4.22 -12.18
C SER A 266 -15.03 4.17 -11.83
N VAL A 267 -14.37 5.33 -11.66
CA VAL A 267 -12.95 5.35 -11.26
C VAL A 267 -12.74 4.73 -9.87
N GLN A 268 -13.65 4.96 -8.91
CA GLN A 268 -13.61 4.31 -7.60
C GLN A 268 -13.66 2.78 -7.72
N GLU A 269 -14.56 2.27 -8.56
CA GLU A 269 -14.77 0.84 -8.77
C GLU A 269 -13.56 0.17 -9.43
N LEU A 270 -12.98 0.79 -10.46
CA LEU A 270 -11.77 0.31 -11.13
C LEU A 270 -10.58 0.24 -10.15
N LEU A 271 -10.44 1.27 -9.31
CA LEU A 271 -9.43 1.32 -8.26
C LEU A 271 -9.73 0.35 -7.11
N GLY A 272 -10.99 -0.02 -6.89
CA GLY A 272 -11.40 -0.82 -5.73
C GLY A 272 -11.29 -0.07 -4.40
N HIS A 273 -11.50 1.25 -4.41
CA HIS A 273 -11.50 2.03 -3.17
C HIS A 273 -12.78 1.77 -2.36
N ALA A 274 -12.63 1.48 -1.06
CA ALA A 274 -13.75 1.25 -0.16
C ALA A 274 -14.62 2.50 0.05
N HIS A 275 -14.02 3.69 -0.02
CA HIS A 275 -14.72 4.95 0.19
C HIS A 275 -14.48 5.90 -0.99
N ILE A 276 -15.58 6.48 -1.50
CA ILE A 276 -15.55 7.50 -2.56
C ILE A 276 -14.67 8.71 -2.20
N SER A 277 -14.57 9.03 -0.90
CA SER A 277 -13.72 10.12 -0.40
C SER A 277 -12.23 9.92 -0.68
N THR A 278 -11.77 8.68 -0.85
CA THR A 278 -10.40 8.38 -1.30
C THR A 278 -10.22 8.72 -2.78
N THR A 279 -11.24 8.51 -3.61
CA THR A 279 -11.20 8.85 -5.03
C THR A 279 -11.40 10.35 -5.26
N ARG A 280 -12.19 11.03 -4.43
CA ARG A 280 -12.33 12.51 -4.49
C ARG A 280 -11.00 13.26 -4.37
N ALA A 281 -10.00 12.66 -3.72
CA ALA A 281 -8.68 13.29 -3.63
C ALA A 281 -8.03 13.52 -5.01
N TYR A 282 -8.42 12.77 -6.04
CA TYR A 282 -7.91 12.95 -7.41
C TYR A 282 -8.59 14.08 -8.18
N THR A 283 -9.75 14.58 -7.75
CA THR A 283 -10.41 15.73 -8.42
C THR A 283 -9.71 17.05 -8.14
N GLN A 284 -8.77 17.06 -7.20
CA GLN A 284 -7.94 18.21 -6.82
C GLN A 284 -6.53 18.11 -7.41
N VAL A 285 -6.27 17.09 -8.22
CA VAL A 285 -4.97 16.90 -8.85
C VAL A 285 -4.96 17.73 -10.12
N GLU A 286 -4.12 18.76 -10.13
CA GLU A 286 -3.82 19.53 -11.33
C GLU A 286 -2.69 18.80 -12.09
N ILE A 287 -2.91 18.58 -13.38
CA ILE A 287 -1.93 17.96 -14.27
C ILE A 287 -1.54 19.03 -15.27
N SER A 288 -0.25 19.27 -15.41
CA SER A 288 0.29 20.22 -16.38
C SER A 288 1.37 19.51 -17.18
N ASP A 289 1.25 19.57 -18.50
CA ASP A 289 2.26 19.10 -19.45
C ASP A 289 3.30 20.20 -19.73
#